data_AF-A0A962DK98-F1
#
_entry.id   AF-A0A962DK98-F1
#
_cell.length_a   1.000
_cell.length_b   1.000
_cell.length_c   1.000
_cell.angle_alpha   90.00
_cell.angle_beta   90.00
_cell.angle_gamma   90.00
#
_symmetry.space_group_name_H-M   'P 1'
#
loop_
_entity.id
_entity.type
_entity.pdbx_description
1 polymer ?
#
loop_
_entity_poly.entity_id
_entity_poly.type
_entity_poly.pdbx_seq_one_letter_code
_entity_poly.pdbx_strand_id
1 'polypeptide(L)'
;MTDVIIWLLWTAALMGVGLLLAYRRFDLPTSTLTLGGALFVYSLFGPGWAIWKLLLWVLFAGLVALNSVKFRRERITLPLLRFYRTVVPQLSDTEREALEAGTVWWDGELFTGLPDWGRLMALPAPQLSPEE
;
A
#
# COMPACT_ATOMS: atom_id res chain seq x y z
N MET A 1 -16.14 35.16 17.87
CA MET A 1 -14.75 35.04 17.34
C MET A 1 -13.94 34.02 18.12
N THR A 2 -14.01 34.05 19.46
CA THR A 2 -13.41 33.05 20.35
C THR A 2 -13.83 31.62 20.05
N ASP A 3 -15.13 31.35 19.82
CA ASP A 3 -15.61 29.97 19.57
C ASP A 3 -15.05 29.35 18.28
N VAL A 4 -14.88 30.18 17.24
CA VAL A 4 -14.29 29.75 15.98
C VAL A 4 -12.81 29.41 16.17
N ILE A 5 -12.08 30.22 16.94
CA ILE A 5 -10.67 29.96 17.26
C ILE A 5 -10.53 28.67 18.05
N ILE A 6 -11.38 28.44 19.06
CA ILE A 6 -11.35 27.21 19.86
C ILE A 6 -11.68 25.99 18.98
N TRP A 7 -12.69 26.09 18.11
CA TRP A 7 -13.01 25.03 17.14
C TRP A 7 -11.84 24.70 16.20
N LEU A 8 -11.15 25.71 15.68
CA LEU A 8 -9.97 25.53 14.84
C LEU A 8 -8.83 24.86 15.61
N LEU A 9 -8.59 25.27 16.86
CA LEU A 9 -7.53 24.68 17.70
C LEU A 9 -7.78 23.20 17.97
N TRP A 10 -9.00 22.80 18.33
CA TRP A 10 -9.34 21.40 18.53
C TRP A 10 -9.21 20.57 17.25
N THR A 11 -9.64 21.12 16.12
CA THR A 11 -9.53 20.45 14.82
C THR A 11 -8.06 20.30 14.41
N ALA A 12 -7.24 21.33 14.60
CA ALA A 12 -5.80 21.30 14.36
C ALA A 12 -5.10 20.31 15.30
N ALA A 13 -5.50 20.23 16.57
CA ALA A 13 -4.97 19.25 17.52
C ALA A 13 -5.28 17.82 17.08
N LEU A 14 -6.52 17.53 16.66
CA LEU A 14 -6.91 16.22 16.13
C LEU A 14 -6.07 15.84 14.88
N MET A 15 -5.91 16.78 13.95
CA MET A 15 -5.03 16.59 12.80
C MET A 15 -3.58 16.36 13.21
N GLY A 16 -3.09 17.10 14.19
CA GLY A 16 -1.74 16.96 14.76
C GLY A 16 -1.49 15.57 15.33
N VAL A 17 -2.47 14.99 16.04
CA VAL A 17 -2.40 13.59 16.50
C VAL A 17 -2.28 12.65 15.30
N GLY A 18 -3.12 12.80 14.27
CA GLY A 18 -3.04 11.99 13.06
C GLY A 18 -1.68 12.08 12.34
N LEU A 19 -1.15 13.30 12.19
CA LEU A 19 0.16 13.54 11.59
C LEU A 19 1.31 12.97 12.42
N LEU A 20 1.25 13.10 13.74
CA LEU A 20 2.26 12.54 14.64
C LEU A 20 2.28 11.00 14.56
N LEU A 21 1.11 10.38 14.55
CA LEU A 21 0.97 8.93 14.39
C LEU A 21 1.58 8.46 13.07
N ALA A 22 1.31 9.18 11.97
CA ALA A 22 1.88 8.91 10.66
C ALA A 22 3.40 9.13 10.60
N TYR A 23 3.90 10.23 11.19
CA TYR A 23 5.33 10.56 11.22
C TYR A 23 6.13 9.52 12.01
N ARG A 24 5.58 9.06 13.14
CA ARG A 24 6.19 8.02 13.98
C ARG A 24 5.98 6.60 13.46
N ARG A 25 5.24 6.41 12.35
CA ARG A 25 4.98 5.13 11.70
C ARG A 25 4.46 4.06 12.68
N PHE A 26 3.55 4.44 13.58
CA PHE A 26 2.91 3.48 14.49
C PHE A 26 2.11 2.42 13.73
N ASP A 27 1.89 1.28 14.36
CA ASP A 27 1.09 0.20 13.81
C ASP A 27 -0.39 0.62 13.65
N LEU A 28 -1.07 -0.03 12.72
CA LEU A 28 -2.45 0.29 12.32
C LEU A 28 -3.47 0.22 13.48
N PRO A 29 -3.45 -0.82 14.35
CA PRO A 29 -4.36 -0.90 15.51
C PRO A 29 -4.15 0.25 16.49
N THR A 30 -2.90 0.50 16.92
CA THR A 30 -2.57 1.58 17.86
C THR A 30 -2.95 2.95 17.29
N SER A 31 -2.70 3.18 16.00
CA SER A 31 -3.09 4.42 15.32
C SER A 31 -4.61 4.60 15.29
N THR A 32 -5.36 3.53 15.01
CA THR A 32 -6.83 3.56 14.96
C THR A 32 -7.43 3.82 16.34
N LEU A 33 -6.91 3.15 17.37
CA LEU A 33 -7.36 3.32 18.75
C LEU A 33 -7.07 4.74 19.25
N THR A 34 -5.85 5.25 19.02
CA THR A 34 -5.43 6.57 19.47
C THR A 34 -6.22 7.68 18.77
N LEU A 35 -6.37 7.59 17.44
CA LEU A 35 -7.13 8.55 16.67
C LEU A 35 -8.64 8.50 17.02
N GLY A 36 -9.19 7.31 17.23
CA GLY A 36 -10.57 7.12 17.69
C GLY A 36 -10.81 7.69 19.09
N GLY A 37 -9.88 7.47 20.02
CA GLY A 37 -9.90 8.07 21.35
C GLY A 37 -9.84 9.60 21.30
N ALA A 38 -8.93 10.16 20.49
CA ALA A 38 -8.83 11.60 20.29
C ALA A 38 -10.11 12.19 19.67
N LEU A 39 -10.71 11.51 18.69
CA LEU A 39 -11.98 11.91 18.08
C LEU A 39 -13.14 11.86 19.08
N PHE A 40 -13.18 10.84 19.94
CA PHE A 40 -14.18 10.72 21.00
C PHE A 40 -14.08 11.86 22.02
N VAL A 41 -12.87 12.17 22.49
CA VAL A 41 -12.62 13.32 23.36
C VAL A 41 -13.02 14.63 22.69
N TYR A 42 -12.65 14.83 21.43
CA TYR A 42 -13.08 16.01 20.66
C TYR A 42 -14.60 16.09 20.53
N SER A 43 -15.29 14.95 20.37
CA SER A 43 -16.74 14.92 20.23
C SER A 43 -17.46 15.36 21.51
N LEU A 44 -16.95 14.97 22.68
CA LEU A 44 -17.54 15.30 23.98
C LEU A 44 -17.24 16.74 24.43
N PHE A 45 -15.99 17.17 24.30
CA PHE A 45 -15.51 18.43 24.91
C PHE A 45 -15.25 19.55 23.90
N GLY A 46 -15.05 19.21 22.63
CA GLY A 46 -14.74 20.18 21.59
C GLY A 46 -15.98 20.95 21.11
N PRO A 47 -15.89 22.27 20.91
CA PRO A 47 -16.92 23.01 20.22
C PRO A 47 -16.92 22.64 18.75
N GLY A 48 -18.07 22.81 18.08
CA GLY A 48 -18.21 22.53 16.66
C GLY A 48 -19.61 22.08 16.32
N TRP A 49 -19.99 22.28 15.06
CA TRP A 49 -21.32 21.94 14.59
C TRP A 49 -21.51 20.42 14.54
N ALA A 50 -22.72 19.96 14.82
CA ALA A 50 -23.02 18.52 14.85
C ALA A 50 -22.70 17.84 13.51
N ILE A 51 -22.99 18.51 12.39
CA ILE A 51 -22.70 18.03 11.04
C ILE A 51 -21.19 17.80 10.83
N TRP A 52 -20.35 18.70 11.37
CA TRP A 52 -18.90 18.57 11.29
C TRP A 52 -18.40 17.34 12.05
N LYS A 53 -18.90 17.13 13.28
CA LYS A 53 -18.56 15.95 14.09
C LYS A 53 -19.02 14.66 13.42
N LEU A 54 -20.23 14.65 12.85
CA LEU A 54 -20.76 13.52 12.12
C LEU A 54 -19.88 13.16 10.92
N LEU A 55 -19.45 14.17 10.14
CA LEU A 55 -18.54 13.97 9.02
C LEU A 55 -17.22 13.33 9.46
N LEU A 56 -16.63 13.78 10.57
CA LEU A 56 -15.40 13.19 11.11
C LEU A 56 -15.59 11.72 11.53
N TRP A 57 -16.73 11.38 12.15
CA TRP A 57 -17.07 10.00 12.50
C TRP A 57 -17.26 9.11 11.27
N VAL A 58 -17.89 9.62 10.22
CA VAL A 58 -18.04 8.89 8.94
C VAL A 58 -16.68 8.62 8.31
N LEU A 59 -15.79 9.62 8.27
CA LEU A 59 -14.42 9.44 7.77
C LEU A 59 -13.64 8.43 8.60
N PHE A 60 -13.73 8.52 9.93
CA PHE A 60 -13.09 7.57 10.84
C PHE A 60 -13.62 6.14 10.65
N ALA A 61 -14.94 5.97 10.50
CA ALA A 61 -15.54 4.67 10.20
C ALA A 61 -15.03 4.10 8.86
N GLY A 62 -14.86 4.96 7.85
CA GLY A 62 -14.21 4.60 6.58
C GLY A 62 -12.79 4.09 6.78
N LEU A 63 -11.97 4.78 7.59
CA LEU A 63 -10.60 4.35 7.92
C LEU A 63 -10.60 3.00 8.65
N VAL A 64 -11.49 2.81 9.62
CA VAL A 64 -11.66 1.53 10.35
C VAL A 64 -12.03 0.40 9.39
N ALA A 65 -12.96 0.64 8.47
CA ALA A 65 -13.34 -0.34 7.45
C ALA A 65 -12.14 -0.71 6.54
N LEU A 66 -11.33 0.28 6.15
CA LEU A 66 -10.11 0.07 5.36
C LEU A 66 -9.01 -0.66 6.12
N ASN A 67 -8.97 -0.54 7.46
CA ASN A 67 -8.03 -1.27 8.30
C ASN A 67 -8.35 -2.77 8.35
N SER A 68 -9.62 -3.16 8.16
CA SER A 68 -10.00 -4.57 8.03
C SER A 68 -9.44 -5.19 6.76
N VAL A 69 -8.45 -6.07 6.91
CA VAL A 69 -7.78 -6.77 5.81
C VAL A 69 -8.77 -7.50 4.91
N LYS A 70 -9.78 -8.16 5.51
CA LYS A 70 -10.81 -8.90 4.77
C LYS A 70 -11.63 -7.97 3.89
N PHE A 71 -12.12 -6.86 4.47
CA PHE A 71 -12.94 -5.88 3.75
C PHE A 71 -12.15 -5.25 2.60
N ARG A 72 -10.93 -4.76 2.88
CA ARG A 72 -10.05 -4.16 1.88
C ARG A 72 -9.76 -5.12 0.73
N ARG A 73 -9.42 -6.38 1.02
CA ARG A 73 -9.08 -7.36 0.00
C ARG A 73 -10.28 -7.70 -0.89
N GLU A 74 -11.44 -7.98 -0.29
CA GLU A 74 -12.62 -8.49 -1.01
C GLU A 74 -13.35 -7.38 -1.78
N ARG A 75 -13.47 -6.18 -1.20
CA ARG A 75 -14.30 -5.11 -1.76
C ARG A 75 -13.53 -4.07 -2.56
N ILE A 76 -12.22 -3.92 -2.32
CA ILE A 76 -11.41 -2.89 -2.98
C ILE A 76 -10.36 -3.53 -3.88
N THR A 77 -9.48 -4.35 -3.32
CA THR A 77 -8.34 -4.90 -4.07
C THR A 77 -8.77 -5.87 -5.15
N LEU A 78 -9.68 -6.81 -4.85
CA LEU A 78 -10.08 -7.84 -5.81
C LEU A 78 -10.81 -7.28 -7.04
N PRO A 79 -11.81 -6.38 -6.92
CA PRO A 79 -12.46 -5.77 -8.08
C PRO A 79 -11.49 -4.92 -8.90
N LEU A 80 -10.62 -4.15 -8.24
CA LEU A 80 -9.61 -3.35 -8.91
C LEU A 80 -8.63 -4.22 -9.70
N LEU A 81 -8.20 -5.34 -9.12
CA LEU A 81 -7.34 -6.30 -9.80
C LEU A 81 -8.04 -6.94 -11.02
N ARG A 82 -9.34 -7.26 -10.90
CA ARG A 82 -10.12 -7.79 -12.03
C ARG A 82 -10.20 -6.79 -13.17
N PHE A 83 -10.50 -5.52 -12.85
CA PHE A 83 -10.52 -4.45 -13.84
C PHE A 83 -9.14 -4.25 -14.48
N TYR A 84 -8.09 -4.20 -13.66
CA TYR A 84 -6.71 -4.04 -14.12
C TYR A 84 -6.30 -5.14 -15.11
N ARG A 85 -6.68 -6.40 -14.83
CA ARG A 85 -6.43 -7.52 -15.75
C ARG A 85 -7.15 -7.41 -17.10
N THR A 86 -8.22 -6.62 -17.19
CA THR A 86 -8.92 -6.38 -18.45
C THR A 86 -8.23 -5.32 -19.30
N VAL A 87 -7.58 -4.34 -18.68
CA VAL A 87 -6.93 -3.22 -19.39
C VAL A 87 -5.45 -3.45 -19.67
N VAL A 88 -4.80 -4.32 -18.90
CA VAL A 88 -3.39 -4.68 -19.13
C VAL A 88 -3.32 -5.67 -20.29
N PRO A 89 -2.60 -5.35 -21.38
CA PRO A 89 -2.34 -6.31 -22.43
C PRO A 89 -1.55 -7.48 -21.86
N GLN A 90 -1.92 -8.70 -22.25
CA GLN A 90 -1.11 -9.85 -21.94
C GLN A 90 0.19 -9.73 -22.73
N LEU A 91 1.33 -9.80 -22.05
CA LEU A 91 2.65 -9.86 -22.69
C LEU A 91 2.64 -10.99 -23.72
N SER A 92 3.02 -10.67 -24.96
CA SER A 92 3.22 -11.72 -25.97
C SER A 92 4.36 -12.63 -25.53
N ASP A 93 4.39 -13.85 -26.08
CA ASP A 93 5.47 -14.79 -25.76
C ASP A 93 6.84 -14.19 -26.11
N THR A 94 6.93 -13.40 -27.19
CA THR A 94 8.14 -12.68 -27.60
C THR A 94 8.53 -11.52 -26.68
N GLU A 95 7.57 -10.77 -26.11
CA GLU A 95 7.85 -9.70 -25.14
C GLU A 95 8.26 -10.29 -23.78
N ARG A 96 7.70 -11.44 -23.41
CA ARG A 96 8.12 -12.20 -22.22
C ARG A 96 9.53 -12.73 -22.39
N GLU A 97 9.85 -13.34 -23.54
CA GLU A 97 11.20 -13.79 -23.86
C GLU A 97 12.20 -12.63 -23.87
N ALA A 98 11.82 -11.47 -24.43
CA ALA A 98 12.69 -10.29 -24.42
C ALA A 98 12.93 -9.73 -23.00
N LEU A 99 11.93 -9.77 -22.12
CA LEU A 99 12.07 -9.38 -20.71
C LEU A 99 12.93 -10.36 -19.91
N GLU A 100 12.76 -11.67 -20.15
CA GLU A 100 13.56 -12.72 -19.51
C GLU A 100 15.00 -12.74 -20.03
N ALA A 101 15.21 -12.53 -21.34
CA ALA A 101 16.52 -12.35 -21.96
C ALA A 101 17.21 -11.04 -21.52
N GLY A 102 16.45 -10.04 -21.07
CA GLY A 102 16.95 -8.81 -20.46
C GLY A 102 17.47 -8.98 -19.03
N THR A 103 17.22 -10.14 -18.39
CA THR A 103 17.90 -10.50 -17.14
C THR A 103 19.23 -11.16 -17.46
N VAL A 104 20.28 -10.71 -16.76
CA VAL A 104 21.61 -11.33 -16.80
C VAL A 104 21.47 -12.81 -16.45
N TRP A 105 21.50 -13.67 -17.48
CA TRP A 105 21.31 -15.11 -17.34
C TRP A 105 22.66 -15.75 -16.98
N TRP A 106 23.33 -16.46 -17.89
CA TRP A 106 24.71 -16.92 -17.68
C TRP A 106 25.75 -15.90 -18.15
N ASP A 107 25.42 -15.10 -19.17
CA ASP A 107 26.33 -14.13 -19.79
C ASP A 107 26.79 -13.06 -18.80
N GLY A 108 25.86 -12.38 -18.14
CA GLY A 108 26.25 -11.31 -17.25
C GLY A 108 26.85 -11.82 -15.92
N GLU A 109 26.61 -13.08 -15.52
CA GLU A 109 27.36 -13.72 -14.42
C GLU A 109 28.85 -13.79 -14.79
N LEU A 110 29.16 -14.18 -16.04
CA LEU A 110 30.51 -14.24 -16.60
C LEU A 110 31.22 -12.87 -16.62
N PHE A 111 30.46 -11.78 -16.79
CA PHE A 111 30.98 -10.41 -16.85
C PHE A 111 30.94 -9.64 -15.51
N THR A 112 30.62 -10.29 -14.38
CA THR A 112 30.60 -9.65 -13.04
C THR A 112 31.99 -9.43 -12.41
N GLY A 113 33.07 -9.98 -13.00
CA GLY A 113 34.43 -9.91 -12.46
C GLY A 113 34.75 -10.95 -11.36
N LEU A 114 33.74 -11.48 -10.68
CA LEU A 114 33.82 -12.58 -9.71
C LEU A 114 32.68 -13.59 -9.95
N PRO A 115 32.67 -14.30 -11.10
CA PRO A 115 31.61 -15.24 -11.45
C PRO A 115 31.53 -16.44 -10.49
N ASP A 116 30.30 -16.87 -10.17
CA ASP A 116 30.06 -18.16 -9.50
C ASP A 116 30.13 -19.33 -10.49
N TRP A 117 31.31 -19.96 -10.56
CA TRP A 117 31.56 -21.11 -11.43
C TRP A 117 30.75 -22.36 -11.08
N GLY A 118 30.39 -22.55 -9.80
CA GLY A 118 29.58 -23.68 -9.38
C GLY A 118 28.18 -23.62 -9.97
N ARG A 119 27.61 -22.42 -10.02
CA ARG A 119 26.32 -22.14 -10.66
C ARG A 119 26.37 -22.34 -12.17
N LEU A 120 27.43 -21.85 -12.84
CA LEU A 120 27.57 -21.97 -14.30
C LEU A 120 27.72 -23.43 -14.77
N MET A 121 28.47 -24.25 -14.03
CA MET A 121 28.69 -25.67 -14.39
C MET A 121 27.51 -26.58 -14.04
N ALA A 122 26.57 -26.12 -13.21
CA ALA A 122 25.35 -26.84 -12.89
C ALA A 122 24.23 -26.64 -13.93
N LEU A 123 24.42 -25.74 -14.90
CA LEU A 123 23.44 -25.53 -15.96
C LEU A 123 23.36 -26.75 -16.89
N PRO A 124 22.16 -27.26 -17.21
CA PRO A 124 22.00 -28.40 -18.10
C PRO A 124 22.47 -28.06 -19.51
N ALA A 125 23.11 -29.02 -20.18
CA ALA A 125 23.50 -28.88 -21.58
C ALA A 125 22.25 -28.67 -22.46
N PRO A 126 22.25 -27.69 -23.39
CA PRO A 126 21.17 -27.52 -24.35
C PRO A 126 21.02 -28.80 -25.18
N GLN A 127 19.80 -29.31 -25.28
CA GLN A 127 19.47 -30.44 -26.16
C GLN A 127 18.69 -29.88 -27.35
N LEU A 128 19.15 -30.17 -28.56
CA LEU A 128 18.41 -29.81 -29.77
C LEU A 128 17.20 -30.73 -29.93
N SER A 129 16.07 -30.15 -30.33
CA SER A 129 14.92 -30.94 -30.74
C SER A 129 15.19 -31.62 -32.09
N PRO A 130 14.49 -32.71 -32.45
CA PRO A 130 14.70 -33.41 -33.73
C PRO A 130 14.38 -32.59 -34.99
N GLU A 131 13.79 -31.41 -34.82
CA GLU A 131 13.32 -30.52 -35.88
C GLU A 131 14.25 -29.31 -36.11
N GLU A 132 15.26 -29.14 -35.25
CA GLU A 132 16.30 -28.09 -35.30
C GLU A 132 17.65 -28.64 -35.79
#